data_AF-M6K7C7-F1
#
_entry.id   AF-M6K7C7-F1
#
_cell.length_a   1.000
_cell.length_b   1.000
_cell.length_c   1.000
_cell.angle_alpha   90.00
_cell.angle_beta   90.00
_cell.angle_gamma   90.00
#
_symmetry.space_group_name_H-M   'P 1'
#
loop_
_entity.id
_entity.type
_entity.pdbx_description
1 polymer ?
#
loop_
_entity_poly.entity_id
_entity_poly.type
_entity_poly.pdbx_seq_one_letter_code
_entity_poly.pdbx_strand_id
1 'polypeptide(L)'
;MVTLSTFAEKNESIVKCSTSAYSTDSDPAGTNIRDSPKGKILTSVPHGTTFKIIGYSKGWFQIKDISYNVENEAEVIKRGHKAEDGFVYLNGLVGWIYSERTEVHFEGMEQIDLYSIPEYGDPIFTYNGNRINQVTILSCRGNWFHIDFNKGEKKGWVHQYCGNSLTNCS
;
A
#
# COMPACT_ATOMS: atom_id res chain seq x y z
N MET A 1 30.70 16.21 34.88
CA MET A 1 29.48 16.59 34.12
C MET A 1 29.07 15.39 33.29
N VAL A 2 27.94 14.77 33.61
CA VAL A 2 27.36 13.71 32.79
C VAL A 2 26.40 14.37 31.82
N THR A 3 26.75 14.43 30.55
CA THR A 3 25.82 14.85 29.49
C THR A 3 24.89 13.68 29.20
N LEU A 4 23.67 13.75 29.73
CA LEU A 4 22.55 12.90 29.32
C LEU A 4 22.14 13.31 27.90
N SER A 5 22.54 12.52 26.90
CA SER A 5 21.98 12.62 25.56
C SER A 5 20.53 12.14 25.57
N THR A 6 19.59 13.09 25.54
CA THR A 6 18.18 12.83 25.30
C THR A 6 17.99 12.38 23.85
N PHE A 7 17.68 11.10 23.64
CA PHE A 7 17.05 10.66 22.40
C PHE A 7 15.61 11.18 22.41
N ALA A 8 15.39 12.32 21.77
CA ALA A 8 14.05 12.72 21.39
C ALA A 8 13.60 11.77 20.27
N GLU A 9 12.70 10.83 20.59
CA GLU A 9 11.87 10.18 19.57
C GLU A 9 11.13 11.29 18.83
N LYS A 10 11.64 11.64 17.65
CA LYS A 10 11.02 12.62 16.77
C LYS A 10 9.68 12.05 16.36
N ASN A 11 8.62 12.48 17.05
CA ASN A 11 7.25 12.06 16.83
C ASN A 11 6.92 12.29 15.35
N GLU A 12 6.98 11.23 14.56
CA GLU A 12 6.94 11.31 13.11
C GLU A 12 5.49 11.47 12.69
N SER A 13 5.17 12.57 12.01
CA SER A 13 3.78 12.88 11.66
C SER A 13 3.30 11.89 10.59
N ILE A 14 2.35 11.03 10.97
CA ILE A 14 1.68 10.12 10.07
C ILE A 14 0.71 10.91 9.18
N VAL A 15 0.89 10.84 7.87
CA VAL A 15 -0.07 11.41 6.91
C VAL A 15 -1.24 10.44 6.78
N LYS A 16 -2.46 10.89 7.09
CA LYS A 16 -3.67 10.05 6.99
C LYS A 16 -4.00 9.73 5.54
N CYS A 17 -4.37 8.48 5.30
CA CYS A 17 -4.79 7.97 4.00
C CYS A 17 -6.06 7.12 4.16
N SER A 18 -6.77 6.88 3.07
CA SER A 18 -7.99 6.08 3.06
C SER A 18 -8.13 5.41 1.70
N THR A 19 -7.28 4.42 1.46
CA THR A 19 -7.15 3.81 0.15
C THR A 19 -6.71 2.35 0.22
N SER A 20 -6.72 1.63 -0.89
CA SER A 20 -6.44 0.19 -0.96
C SER A 20 -5.30 -0.08 -1.93
N ALA A 21 -4.49 -1.09 -1.63
CA ALA A 21 -3.38 -1.54 -2.45
C ALA A 21 -3.17 -3.05 -2.27
N TYR A 22 -2.24 -3.61 -3.02
CA TYR A 22 -1.81 -5.00 -2.86
C TYR A 22 -0.29 -5.12 -2.77
N SER A 23 0.16 -6.23 -2.17
CA SER A 23 1.57 -6.61 -2.06
C SER A 23 2.07 -7.14 -3.40
N THR A 24 3.20 -6.64 -3.88
CA THR A 24 3.83 -7.07 -5.15
C THR A 24 5.03 -7.99 -4.96
N ASP A 25 5.41 -8.31 -3.71
CA ASP A 25 6.61 -9.11 -3.44
C ASP A 25 6.43 -10.57 -3.86
N SER A 26 7.13 -10.96 -4.93
CA SER A 26 7.13 -12.32 -5.49
C SER A 26 8.09 -13.27 -4.76
N ASP A 27 8.85 -12.79 -3.77
CA ASP A 27 9.64 -13.67 -2.92
C ASP A 27 8.72 -14.63 -2.15
N PRO A 28 8.99 -15.96 -2.14
CA PRO A 28 8.20 -16.92 -1.38
C PRO A 28 8.09 -16.64 0.12
N ALA A 29 9.01 -15.88 0.72
CA ALA A 29 8.92 -15.42 2.12
C ALA A 29 7.84 -14.34 2.31
N GLY A 30 7.50 -13.62 1.25
CA GLY A 30 6.49 -12.57 1.21
C GLY A 30 6.96 -11.24 1.83
N THR A 31 6.04 -10.27 1.85
CA THR A 31 6.29 -8.94 2.41
C THR A 31 6.10 -8.96 3.93
N ASN A 32 7.06 -8.41 4.67
CA ASN A 32 6.94 -8.25 6.11
C ASN A 32 5.95 -7.14 6.49
N ILE A 33 5.10 -7.43 7.47
CA ILE A 33 4.29 -6.45 8.21
C ILE A 33 4.97 -6.21 9.56
N ARG A 34 5.17 -4.95 9.92
CA ARG A 34 5.93 -4.54 11.11
C ARG A 34 5.08 -3.73 12.09
N ASP A 35 5.51 -3.66 13.35
CA ASP A 35 4.85 -2.83 14.38
C ASP A 35 5.05 -1.33 14.18
N SER A 36 6.14 -0.96 13.52
CA SER A 36 6.55 0.40 13.20
C SER A 36 7.46 0.39 11.95
N PRO A 37 7.67 1.53 11.28
CA PRO A 37 8.65 1.66 10.21
C PRO A 37 10.02 1.12 10.64
N LYS A 38 10.54 0.10 9.93
CA LYS A 38 11.80 -0.60 10.25
C LYS A 38 11.82 -1.31 11.63
N GLY A 39 10.68 -1.41 12.32
CA GLY A 39 10.55 -2.05 13.62
C GLY A 39 10.49 -3.58 13.58
N LYS A 40 9.92 -4.18 14.61
CA LYS A 40 9.81 -5.65 14.72
C LYS A 40 8.85 -6.19 13.67
N ILE A 41 9.19 -7.33 13.09
CA ILE A 41 8.28 -8.09 12.21
C ILE A 41 7.16 -8.69 13.07
N LEU A 42 5.91 -8.36 12.73
CA LEU A 42 4.71 -8.97 13.30
C LEU A 42 4.35 -10.26 12.58
N THR A 43 4.37 -10.22 11.25
CA THR A 43 4.14 -11.37 10.36
C THR A 43 4.64 -11.08 8.94
N SER A 44 4.49 -12.02 8.01
CA SER A 44 4.67 -11.80 6.56
C SER A 44 3.44 -12.25 5.77
N VAL A 45 3.23 -11.61 4.61
CA VAL A 45 2.09 -11.88 3.73
C VAL A 45 2.55 -12.13 2.29
N PRO A 46 1.90 -13.02 1.53
CA PRO A 46 2.33 -13.36 0.18
C PRO A 46 2.10 -12.23 -0.85
N HIS A 47 2.63 -12.43 -2.05
CA HIS A 47 2.23 -11.70 -3.25
C HIS A 47 0.70 -11.65 -3.39
N GLY A 48 0.16 -10.55 -3.90
CA GLY A 48 -1.28 -10.39 -4.15
C GLY A 48 -2.12 -10.15 -2.89
N THR A 49 -1.51 -10.10 -1.70
CA THR A 49 -2.23 -9.72 -0.47
C THR A 49 -2.80 -8.32 -0.59
N THR A 50 -4.10 -8.17 -0.34
CA THR A 50 -4.81 -6.90 -0.36
C THR A 50 -4.89 -6.30 1.04
N PHE A 51 -4.89 -4.97 1.12
CA PHE A 51 -5.02 -4.24 2.39
C PHE A 51 -5.47 -2.80 2.16
N LYS A 52 -6.02 -2.18 3.21
CA LYS A 52 -6.26 -0.74 3.25
C LYS A 52 -5.06 0.00 3.83
N ILE A 53 -4.60 1.02 3.13
CA ILE A 53 -3.62 2.02 3.59
C ILE A 53 -4.36 3.12 4.35
N ILE A 54 -4.03 3.26 5.63
CA ILE A 54 -4.62 4.25 6.55
C ILE A 54 -3.64 5.36 6.92
N GLY A 55 -2.36 5.18 6.65
CA GLY A 55 -1.35 6.16 6.96
C GLY A 55 -0.07 6.01 6.14
N TYR A 56 0.71 7.07 6.05
CA TYR A 56 2.03 7.08 5.42
C TYR A 56 3.06 7.77 6.30
N SER A 57 4.25 7.18 6.38
CA SER A 57 5.44 7.79 6.97
C SER A 57 6.70 7.31 6.26
N LYS A 58 7.43 8.24 5.62
CA LYS A 58 8.77 8.05 5.01
C LYS A 58 9.00 6.68 4.36
N GLY A 59 8.21 6.35 3.33
CA GLY A 59 8.33 5.10 2.59
C GLY A 59 7.69 3.88 3.25
N TRP A 60 6.85 4.09 4.27
CA TRP A 60 6.07 3.04 4.91
C TRP A 60 4.60 3.41 4.91
N PHE A 61 3.76 2.41 4.63
CA PHE A 61 2.32 2.52 4.77
C PHE A 61 1.87 1.82 6.04
N GLN A 62 1.05 2.52 6.83
CA GLN A 62 0.28 1.88 7.87
C GLN A 62 -0.96 1.26 7.23
N ILE A 63 -1.21 -0.01 7.52
CA ILE A 63 -2.23 -0.82 6.86
C ILE A 63 -3.14 -1.56 7.82
N LYS A 64 -4.33 -1.90 7.35
CA LYS A 64 -5.34 -2.73 8.03
C LYS A 64 -6.18 -3.50 7.00
N ASP A 65 -7.18 -4.25 7.46
CA ASP A 65 -8.14 -4.98 6.62
C ASP A 65 -7.40 -5.89 5.62
N ILE A 66 -6.42 -6.65 6.12
CA ILE A 66 -5.48 -7.43 5.32
C ILE A 66 -6.08 -8.80 4.97
N SER A 67 -6.07 -9.16 3.68
CA SER A 67 -6.57 -10.45 3.21
C SER A 67 -5.82 -11.00 2.00
N TYR A 68 -5.80 -12.33 1.84
CA TYR A 68 -5.22 -12.98 0.65
C TYR A 68 -5.84 -14.36 0.37
N ASN A 69 -5.79 -14.79 -0.89
CA ASN A 69 -6.26 -16.11 -1.33
C ASN A 69 -5.31 -17.23 -0.86
N VAL A 70 -5.87 -18.35 -0.44
CA VAL A 70 -5.10 -19.53 -0.05
C VAL A 70 -4.74 -20.33 -1.30
N GLU A 71 -3.52 -20.14 -1.79
CA GLU A 71 -2.96 -20.98 -2.86
C GLU A 71 -2.34 -22.27 -2.32
N ASN A 72 -1.79 -22.22 -1.09
CA ASN A 72 -1.13 -23.34 -0.44
C ASN A 72 -1.34 -23.29 1.09
N GLU A 73 -2.13 -24.21 1.62
CA GLU A 73 -2.42 -24.29 3.06
C GLU A 73 -1.18 -24.54 3.92
N ALA A 74 -0.18 -25.28 3.44
CA ALA A 74 1.03 -25.52 4.21
C ALA A 74 1.83 -24.23 4.44
N GLU A 75 1.83 -23.31 3.46
CA GLU A 75 2.48 -22.00 3.61
C GLU A 75 1.71 -21.06 4.54
N VAL A 76 0.37 -21.18 4.58
CA VAL A 76 -0.48 -20.48 5.55
C VAL A 76 -0.15 -20.93 6.97
N ILE A 77 -0.05 -22.24 7.21
CA ILE A 77 0.29 -22.82 8.52
C ILE A 77 1.70 -22.40 8.97
N LYS A 78 2.69 -22.43 8.06
CA LYS A 78 4.06 -21.99 8.37
C LYS A 78 4.14 -20.54 8.86
N ARG A 79 3.25 -19.67 8.37
CA ARG A 79 3.13 -18.27 8.81
C ARG A 79 2.36 -18.09 10.10
N GLY A 80 1.76 -19.17 10.63
CA GLY A 80 0.87 -19.11 11.78
C GLY A 80 -0.48 -18.44 11.46
N HIS A 81 -0.84 -18.37 10.18
CA HIS A 81 -2.12 -17.82 9.73
C HIS A 81 -3.20 -18.89 9.72
N LYS A 82 -4.47 -18.46 9.68
CA LYS A 82 -5.63 -19.36 9.61
C LYS A 82 -6.39 -19.10 8.31
N ALA A 83 -6.66 -20.17 7.58
CA ALA A 83 -7.49 -20.16 6.39
C ALA A 83 -8.97 -20.33 6.78
N GLU A 84 -9.85 -19.60 6.09
CA GLU A 84 -11.30 -19.67 6.17
C GLU A 84 -11.87 -19.48 4.77
N ASP A 85 -12.63 -20.46 4.27
CA ASP A 85 -13.29 -20.45 2.96
C ASP A 85 -12.36 -20.09 1.77
N GLY A 86 -11.11 -20.55 1.81
CA GLY A 86 -10.12 -20.29 0.75
C GLY A 86 -9.42 -18.93 0.86
N PHE A 87 -9.64 -18.20 1.94
CA PHE A 87 -9.00 -16.91 2.23
C PHE A 87 -8.30 -16.92 3.58
N VAL A 88 -7.38 -15.98 3.76
CA VAL A 88 -6.85 -15.61 5.08
C VAL A 88 -7.26 -14.17 5.36
N TYR A 89 -7.76 -13.93 6.57
CA TYR A 89 -8.06 -12.60 7.08
C TYR A 89 -7.24 -12.34 8.34
N LEU A 90 -6.42 -11.28 8.33
CA LEU A 90 -5.66 -10.86 9.52
C LEU A 90 -6.47 -9.83 10.31
N ASN A 91 -7.64 -10.25 10.77
CA ASN A 91 -8.61 -9.40 11.44
C ASN A 91 -8.02 -8.72 12.69
N GLY A 92 -8.19 -7.40 12.79
CA GLY A 92 -7.69 -6.59 13.91
C GLY A 92 -6.19 -6.26 13.84
N LEU A 93 -5.43 -6.82 12.89
CA LEU A 93 -4.04 -6.45 12.70
C LEU A 93 -3.93 -5.06 12.05
N VAL A 94 -3.23 -4.16 12.75
CA VAL A 94 -2.73 -2.90 12.18
C VAL A 94 -1.22 -2.96 12.20
N GLY A 95 -0.57 -2.69 11.06
CA GLY A 95 0.87 -2.77 10.94
C GLY A 95 1.43 -1.88 9.85
N TRP A 96 2.73 -1.99 9.61
CA TRP A 96 3.47 -1.18 8.65
C TRP A 96 4.11 -2.05 7.57
N ILE A 97 3.92 -1.66 6.31
CA ILE A 97 4.46 -2.31 5.13
C ILE A 97 5.34 -1.33 4.36
N TYR A 98 6.40 -1.83 3.72
CA TYR A 98 7.31 -1.00 2.93
C TYR A 98 6.67 -0.59 1.60
N SER A 99 6.65 0.71 1.29
CA SER A 99 5.84 1.25 0.18
C SER A 99 6.25 0.72 -1.19
N GLU A 100 7.53 0.45 -1.43
CA GLU A 100 8.03 -0.05 -2.73
C GLU A 100 7.61 -1.50 -3.02
N ARG A 101 7.03 -2.21 -2.04
CA ARG A 101 6.44 -3.55 -2.22
C ARG A 101 4.92 -3.50 -2.36
N THR A 102 4.38 -2.33 -2.68
CA THR A 102 2.93 -2.11 -2.81
C THR A 102 2.60 -1.45 -4.14
N GLU A 103 1.50 -1.88 -4.75
CA GLU A 103 0.99 -1.31 -6.00
C GLU A 103 -0.52 -1.14 -5.93
N VAL A 104 -1.03 -0.24 -6.79
CA VAL A 104 -2.44 -0.06 -7.05
C VAL A 104 -2.73 -0.44 -8.49
N HIS A 105 -3.88 -1.08 -8.68
CA HIS A 105 -4.28 -1.53 -9.99
C HIS A 105 -5.16 -0.48 -10.64
N PHE A 106 -4.80 -0.09 -11.86
CA PHE A 106 -5.63 0.76 -12.71
C PHE A 106 -6.14 -0.02 -13.94
N GLU A 107 -6.13 -1.35 -13.92
CA GLU A 107 -6.70 -2.12 -15.03
C GLU A 107 -8.18 -1.77 -15.23
N GLY A 108 -8.58 -1.73 -16.50
CA GLY A 108 -9.92 -1.28 -16.91
C GLY A 108 -10.06 0.23 -17.07
N MET A 109 -9.02 1.01 -16.81
CA MET A 109 -9.05 2.46 -17.05
C MET A 109 -8.58 2.80 -18.46
N GLU A 110 -9.40 3.55 -19.19
CA GLU A 110 -9.03 4.12 -20.49
C GLU A 110 -8.19 5.40 -20.34
N GLN A 111 -8.32 6.08 -19.20
CA GLN A 111 -7.67 7.35 -18.91
C GLN A 111 -7.21 7.45 -17.44
N ILE A 112 -5.99 7.96 -17.22
CA ILE A 112 -5.46 8.35 -15.91
C ILE A 112 -5.02 9.80 -15.96
N ASP A 113 -5.60 10.63 -15.08
CA ASP A 113 -5.15 11.99 -14.87
C ASP A 113 -4.24 12.08 -13.63
N LEU A 114 -3.11 12.74 -13.80
CA LEU A 114 -2.21 13.10 -12.71
C LEU A 114 -2.26 14.60 -12.46
N TYR A 115 -2.29 14.98 -11.19
CA TYR A 115 -2.40 16.35 -10.71
C TYR A 115 -1.13 16.77 -9.96
N SER A 116 -0.87 18.08 -9.90
CA SER A 116 0.28 18.64 -9.16
C SER A 116 0.11 18.57 -7.64
N ILE A 117 -1.13 18.56 -7.17
CA ILE A 117 -1.53 18.50 -5.76
C ILE A 117 -2.67 17.47 -5.59
N PRO A 118 -2.95 16.96 -4.37
CA PRO A 118 -4.01 15.99 -4.11
C PRO A 118 -5.41 16.63 -4.09
N GLU A 119 -5.72 17.38 -5.14
CA GLU A 119 -6.98 18.09 -5.35
C GLU A 119 -7.28 18.11 -6.85
N TYR A 120 -8.55 18.13 -7.21
CA TYR A 120 -8.95 18.26 -8.60
C TYR A 120 -8.59 19.65 -9.14
N GLY A 121 -8.08 19.68 -10.36
CA GLY A 121 -7.73 20.88 -11.10
C GLY A 121 -7.38 20.51 -12.54
N ASP A 122 -6.51 21.29 -13.18
CA ASP A 122 -5.98 20.91 -14.49
C ASP A 122 -4.97 19.76 -14.33
N PRO A 123 -5.12 18.65 -15.10
CA PRO A 123 -4.13 17.59 -15.09
C PRO A 123 -2.77 18.09 -15.57
N ILE A 124 -1.71 17.72 -14.86
CA ILE A 124 -0.32 17.94 -15.32
C ILE A 124 0.14 16.87 -16.30
N PHE A 125 -0.65 15.80 -16.44
CA PHE A 125 -0.45 14.70 -17.35
C PHE A 125 -1.73 13.87 -17.42
N THR A 126 -2.08 13.47 -18.63
CA THR A 126 -3.18 12.53 -18.90
C THR A 126 -2.61 11.38 -19.71
N TYR A 127 -2.68 10.18 -19.16
CA TYR A 127 -2.39 8.96 -19.88
C TYR A 127 -3.67 8.43 -20.51
N ASN A 128 -3.67 8.23 -21.82
CA ASN A 128 -4.74 7.58 -22.57
C ASN A 128 -4.17 6.28 -23.15
N GLY A 129 -4.60 5.14 -22.64
CA GLY A 129 -4.08 3.87 -23.13
C GLY A 129 -4.51 2.66 -22.32
N ASN A 130 -4.27 1.49 -22.90
CA ASN A 130 -4.84 0.23 -22.44
C ASN A 130 -3.80 -0.65 -21.74
N ARG A 131 -2.57 -0.14 -21.52
CA ARG A 131 -1.43 -0.91 -20.98
C ARG A 131 -0.59 -0.05 -20.05
N ILE A 132 -0.82 -0.20 -18.76
CA ILE A 132 -0.03 0.44 -17.72
C ILE A 132 1.04 -0.56 -17.29
N ASN A 133 2.30 -0.20 -17.45
CA ASN A 133 3.39 -1.17 -17.29
C ASN A 133 3.89 -1.27 -15.85
N GLN A 134 3.85 -0.17 -15.08
CA GLN A 134 4.17 -0.19 -13.64
C GLN A 134 3.81 1.12 -12.94
N VAL A 135 3.25 1.02 -11.74
CA VAL A 135 2.95 2.18 -10.88
C VAL A 135 3.58 1.99 -9.52
N THR A 136 4.44 2.92 -9.10
CA THR A 136 4.98 2.91 -7.74
C THR A 136 4.28 3.95 -6.89
N ILE A 137 3.78 3.55 -5.72
CA ILE A 137 3.17 4.48 -4.78
C ILE A 137 4.27 5.13 -3.90
N LEU A 138 4.46 6.43 -4.05
CA LEU A 138 5.49 7.18 -3.34
C LEU A 138 5.01 7.68 -1.97
N SER A 139 3.75 8.12 -1.90
CA SER A 139 3.08 8.58 -0.68
C SER A 139 1.56 8.62 -0.89
N CYS A 140 0.81 8.96 0.17
CA CYS A 140 -0.64 9.18 0.07
C CYS A 140 -1.09 10.36 0.95
N ARG A 141 -2.29 10.87 0.65
CA ARG A 141 -3.01 11.85 1.48
C ARG A 141 -4.51 11.71 1.22
N GLY A 142 -5.27 11.38 2.27
CA GLY A 142 -6.69 11.07 2.11
C GLY A 142 -6.89 9.96 1.08
N ASN A 143 -7.71 10.25 0.07
CA ASN A 143 -8.02 9.32 -1.02
C ASN A 143 -7.07 9.44 -2.22
N TRP A 144 -5.94 10.13 -2.06
CA TRP A 144 -5.00 10.39 -3.14
C TRP A 144 -3.69 9.61 -2.94
N PHE A 145 -3.16 9.11 -4.04
CA PHE A 145 -1.80 8.59 -4.13
C PHE A 145 -0.91 9.57 -4.86
N HIS A 146 0.30 9.79 -4.37
CA HIS A 146 1.36 10.36 -5.18
C HIS A 146 2.14 9.19 -5.76
N ILE A 147 2.19 9.11 -7.09
CA ILE A 147 2.75 7.95 -7.79
C ILE A 147 3.94 8.34 -8.67
N ASP A 148 4.78 7.33 -8.91
CA ASP A 148 5.73 7.29 -10.01
C ASP A 148 5.15 6.40 -11.11
N PHE A 149 4.76 7.03 -12.21
CA PHE A 149 4.12 6.39 -13.35
C PHE A 149 5.18 5.95 -14.37
N ASN A 150 5.10 4.70 -14.83
CA ASN A 150 5.98 4.14 -15.86
C ASN A 150 7.48 4.34 -15.58
N LYS A 151 7.92 4.09 -14.33
CA LYS A 151 9.34 4.13 -13.91
C LYS A 151 10.02 5.47 -14.20
N GLY A 152 9.43 6.56 -13.75
CA GLY A 152 10.03 7.90 -13.84
C GLY A 152 9.54 8.74 -15.00
N GLU A 153 8.63 8.24 -15.84
CA GLU A 153 8.04 9.01 -16.94
C GLU A 153 7.30 10.24 -16.40
N LYS A 154 6.47 10.04 -15.37
CA LYS A 154 5.75 11.13 -14.72
C LYS A 154 5.50 10.85 -13.25
N LYS A 155 5.60 11.89 -12.43
CA LYS A 155 5.16 11.90 -11.03
C LYS A 155 4.00 12.86 -10.85
N GLY A 156 3.02 12.45 -10.06
CA GLY A 156 1.87 13.27 -9.76
C GLY A 156 0.88 12.58 -8.82
N TRP A 157 -0.15 13.33 -8.44
CA TRP A 157 -1.22 12.86 -7.60
C TRP A 157 -2.32 12.25 -8.45
N VAL A 158 -2.83 11.10 -8.03
CA VAL A 158 -3.95 10.41 -8.65
C VAL A 158 -4.96 10.10 -7.55
N HIS A 159 -6.23 10.39 -7.81
CA HIS A 159 -7.29 10.00 -6.88
C HIS A 159 -7.43 8.48 -6.95
N GLN A 160 -7.69 7.81 -5.83
CA GLN A 160 -7.93 6.38 -5.86
C GLN A 160 -9.10 6.07 -6.80
N TYR A 161 -8.96 5.01 -7.58
CA TYR A 161 -10.01 4.51 -8.45
C TYR A 161 -10.49 3.15 -7.93
N CYS A 162 -11.81 2.99 -7.87
CA CYS A 162 -12.44 1.74 -7.48
C CYS A 162 -12.43 0.81 -8.70
N GLY A 163 -11.37 0.02 -8.86
CA GLY A 163 -11.19 -0.89 -10.00
C GLY A 163 -12.09 -2.13 -9.99
N ASN A 164 -13.19 -2.15 -9.23
CA ASN A 164 -14.07 -3.31 -9.14
C ASN A 164 -15.53 -2.89 -9.32
N SER A 165 -16.19 -3.45 -10.34
CA SER A 165 -17.62 -3.25 -10.63
C SER A 165 -18.55 -3.79 -9.53
N LEU A 166 -18.00 -4.51 -8.54
CA LEU A 166 -18.73 -5.14 -7.44
C LEU A 166 -18.48 -4.52 -6.05
N THR A 167 -17.59 -3.53 -5.93
CA THR A 167 -17.35 -2.84 -4.64
C THR A 167 -17.35 -1.34 -4.85
N ASN A 168 -18.40 -0.69 -4.36
CA ASN A 168 -18.42 0.75 -4.20
C ASN A 168 -17.38 1.11 -3.12
N CYS A 169 -16.53 2.11 -3.39
CA CYS A 169 -15.79 2.76 -2.32
C CYS A 169 -16.79 3.60 -1.51
N SER A 170 -17.48 2.96 -0.57
CA SER A 170 -18.31 3.57 0.47
C SER A 170 -17.81 3.17 1.85
#